data_AF-Q86E56-F1
#
_entry.id   AF-Q86E56-F1
#
_cell.length_a   1.000
_cell.length_b   1.000
_cell.length_c   1.000
_cell.angle_alpha   90.00
_cell.angle_beta   90.00
_cell.angle_gamma   90.00
#
_symmetry.space_group_name_H-M   'P 1'
#
loop_
_entity.id
_entity.type
_entity.pdbx_description
1 polymer ?
#
loop_
_entity_poly.entity_id
_entity_poly.type
_entity_poly.pdbx_seq_one_letter_code
_entity_poly.pdbx_strand_id
1 'polypeptide(L)'
;MDSSDTKIRVLLYKLYIAQKKYGVVLDEIPEDTIIPEFRLLRLLVKYLSKMESRQSTLEELELMFKQSSEFSQDAVIIAVTIYLNMDMDEAAWRLLHGSNDTYCNALTVQCLLHMNRCDLAGKIVRRMQTADEDSLAVQLASALYYVKKGGDQLQEAIHIYDELKEKHGPSTLLLNCQLRL
;
A
#
# COMPACT_ATOMS: atom_id res chain seq x y z
N MET A 1 24.90 -0.96 -8.93
CA MET A 1 23.86 0.02 -8.58
C MET A 1 23.56 -0.17 -7.11
N ASP A 2 23.87 0.81 -6.28
CA ASP A 2 23.72 0.68 -4.83
C ASP A 2 22.26 0.44 -4.48
N SER A 3 22.00 -0.55 -3.62
CA SER A 3 20.64 -0.91 -3.16
C SER A 3 19.86 0.30 -2.63
N SER A 4 20.56 1.29 -2.06
CA SER A 4 20.00 2.55 -1.58
C SER A 4 19.43 3.43 -2.70
N ASP A 5 20.11 3.50 -3.85
CA ASP A 5 19.71 4.36 -4.96
C ASP A 5 18.44 3.84 -5.65
N THR A 6 18.31 2.52 -5.75
CA THR A 6 17.09 1.86 -6.23
C THR A 6 15.89 2.19 -5.32
N LYS A 7 16.06 2.13 -3.99
CA LYS A 7 15.00 2.46 -3.02
C LYS A 7 14.54 3.92 -3.14
N ILE A 8 15.47 4.85 -3.32
CA ILE A 8 15.16 6.28 -3.52
C ILE A 8 14.32 6.45 -4.78
N ARG A 9 14.70 5.80 -5.90
CA ARG A 9 13.94 5.88 -7.15
C ARG A 9 12.56 5.23 -7.03
N VAL A 10 12.42 4.10 -6.35
CA VAL A 10 11.12 3.48 -6.06
C VAL A 10 10.20 4.47 -5.31
N LEU A 11 10.73 5.15 -4.29
CA LEU A 11 9.97 6.14 -3.53
C LEU A 11 9.58 7.35 -4.41
N LEU A 12 10.50 7.84 -5.24
CA LEU A 12 10.24 8.93 -6.18
C LEU A 12 9.10 8.60 -7.15
N TYR A 13 9.12 7.39 -7.73
CA TYR A 13 8.05 6.94 -8.62
C TYR A 13 6.72 6.77 -7.89
N LYS A 14 6.71 6.20 -6.68
CA LYS A 14 5.49 6.13 -5.84
C LYS A 14 4.89 7.53 -5.60
N LEU A 15 5.73 8.55 -5.37
CA LEU A 15 5.29 9.95 -5.24
C LEU A 15 4.67 10.49 -6.53
N TYR A 16 5.29 10.23 -7.69
CA TYR A 16 4.70 10.65 -8.98
C TYR A 16 3.35 9.98 -9.27
N ILE A 17 3.20 8.71 -8.91
CA ILE A 17 1.92 7.98 -9.02
C ILE A 17 0.87 8.62 -8.10
N ALA A 18 1.22 8.95 -6.86
CA ALA A 18 0.34 9.64 -5.93
C ALA A 18 -0.10 11.03 -6.43
N GLN A 19 0.80 11.74 -7.15
CA GLN A 19 0.50 13.00 -7.82
C GLN A 19 -0.28 12.86 -9.14
N LYS A 20 -0.65 11.63 -9.55
CA LYS A 20 -1.29 11.31 -10.84
C LYS A 20 -0.45 11.71 -12.07
N LYS A 21 0.86 11.83 -11.91
CA LYS A 21 1.82 12.13 -13.00
C LYS A 21 2.28 10.83 -13.67
N TYR A 22 1.34 10.12 -14.27
CA TYR A 22 1.57 8.80 -14.86
C TYR A 22 2.52 8.82 -16.05
N GLY A 23 2.47 9.86 -16.90
CA GLY A 23 3.33 9.99 -18.08
C GLY A 23 4.82 9.95 -17.74
N VAL A 24 5.24 10.70 -16.71
CA VAL A 24 6.64 10.75 -16.27
C VAL A 24 7.17 9.36 -15.89
N VAL A 25 6.35 8.56 -15.20
CA VAL A 25 6.76 7.21 -14.78
C VAL A 25 6.86 6.26 -15.98
N LEU A 26 5.96 6.40 -16.97
CA LEU A 26 6.01 5.59 -18.20
C LEU A 26 7.18 5.97 -19.11
N ASP A 27 7.59 7.23 -19.11
CA ASP A 27 8.73 7.70 -19.90
C ASP A 27 10.07 7.32 -19.24
N GLU A 28 10.17 7.40 -17.91
CA GLU A 28 11.40 7.12 -17.17
C GLU A 28 11.66 5.62 -16.94
N ILE A 29 10.62 4.77 -16.97
CA ILE A 29 10.75 3.31 -16.78
C ILE A 29 10.53 2.60 -18.12
N PRO A 30 11.59 2.20 -18.84
CA PRO A 30 11.47 1.47 -20.11
C PRO A 30 10.89 0.05 -19.92
N GLU A 31 10.32 -0.52 -20.98
CA GLU A 31 9.68 -1.85 -20.93
C GLU A 31 10.67 -2.99 -20.67
N ASP A 32 11.91 -2.83 -21.13
CA ASP A 32 12.99 -3.81 -20.97
C ASP A 32 13.65 -3.79 -19.58
N THR A 33 13.05 -3.09 -18.61
CA THR A 33 13.61 -2.99 -17.26
C THR A 33 13.64 -4.36 -16.60
N ILE A 34 14.83 -4.81 -16.17
CA ILE A 34 15.03 -6.12 -15.53
C ILE A 34 14.56 -6.11 -14.06
N ILE A 35 14.56 -4.93 -13.43
CA ILE A 35 14.26 -4.74 -12.01
C ILE A 35 12.76 -4.96 -11.75
N PRO A 36 12.37 -5.95 -10.92
CA PRO A 36 10.97 -6.34 -10.74
C PRO A 36 10.12 -5.22 -10.13
N GLU A 37 10.67 -4.41 -9.22
CA GLU A 37 9.99 -3.27 -8.59
C GLU A 37 9.53 -2.24 -9.63
N PHE A 38 10.41 -1.91 -10.58
CA PHE A 38 10.11 -0.92 -11.62
C PHE A 38 9.11 -1.45 -12.63
N ARG A 39 9.21 -2.74 -12.99
CA ARG A 39 8.20 -3.40 -13.82
C ARG A 39 6.81 -3.36 -13.16
N LEU A 40 6.73 -3.66 -11.86
CA LEU A 40 5.47 -3.60 -11.10
C LEU A 40 4.92 -2.17 -11.00
N LEU A 41 5.78 -1.16 -10.79
CA LEU A 41 5.34 0.25 -10.79
C LEU A 41 4.79 0.67 -12.15
N ARG A 42 5.45 0.26 -13.25
CA ARG A 42 4.96 0.52 -14.60
C ARG A 42 3.61 -0.14 -14.83
N LEU A 43 3.46 -1.40 -14.42
CA LEU A 43 2.20 -2.15 -14.51
C LEU A 43 1.07 -1.46 -13.71
N LEU A 44 1.35 -1.03 -12.49
CA LEU A 44 0.41 -0.25 -11.67
C LEU A 44 -0.02 1.03 -12.40
N VAL A 45 0.90 1.74 -13.03
CA VAL A 45 0.60 2.97 -13.78
C VAL A 45 -0.23 2.69 -15.02
N LYS A 46 0.08 1.63 -15.78
CA LYS A 46 -0.73 1.20 -16.95
C LYS A 46 -2.17 0.90 -16.52
N TYR A 47 -2.33 0.19 -15.41
CA TYR A 47 -3.64 -0.12 -14.82
C TYR A 47 -4.39 1.14 -14.38
N LEU A 48 -3.76 2.03 -13.60
CA LEU A 48 -4.37 3.27 -13.11
C LEU A 48 -4.71 4.25 -14.24
N SER A 49 -3.91 4.27 -15.31
CA SER A 49 -4.16 5.08 -16.51
C SER A 49 -5.24 4.49 -17.42
N LYS A 50 -5.83 3.34 -17.04
CA LYS A 50 -6.80 2.57 -17.85
C LYS A 50 -6.29 2.21 -19.25
N MET A 51 -4.96 2.11 -19.41
CA MET A 51 -4.34 1.69 -20.66
C MET A 51 -4.41 0.17 -20.82
N GLU A 52 -4.51 -0.56 -19.72
CA GLU A 52 -4.64 -2.01 -19.70
C GLU A 52 -5.95 -2.48 -19.08
N SER A 53 -6.38 -3.66 -19.50
CA SER A 53 -7.52 -4.35 -18.92
C SER A 53 -7.12 -5.03 -17.61
N ARG A 54 -8.07 -5.19 -16.69
CA ARG A 54 -7.84 -5.94 -15.43
C ARG A 54 -7.27 -7.34 -15.67
N GLN A 55 -7.70 -8.01 -16.74
CA GLN A 55 -7.28 -9.38 -17.05
C GLN A 55 -5.82 -9.44 -17.50
N SER A 56 -5.41 -8.58 -18.43
CA SER A 56 -4.02 -8.54 -18.89
C SER A 56 -3.05 -8.21 -17.76
N THR A 57 -3.43 -7.28 -16.88
CA THR A 57 -2.60 -6.90 -15.73
C THR A 57 -2.44 -8.05 -14.74
N LEU A 58 -3.47 -8.89 -14.55
CA LEU A 58 -3.38 -10.09 -13.70
C LEU A 58 -2.46 -11.15 -14.32
N GLU A 59 -2.58 -11.39 -15.62
CA GLU A 59 -1.74 -12.35 -16.33
C GLU A 59 -0.25 -11.96 -16.27
N GLU A 60 0.06 -10.68 -16.52
CA GLU A 60 1.42 -10.17 -16.39
C GLU A 60 1.95 -10.29 -14.96
N LEU A 61 1.11 -9.98 -13.97
CA LEU A 61 1.49 -10.06 -12.57
C LEU A 61 1.75 -11.50 -12.13
N GLU A 62 0.89 -12.46 -12.49
CA GLU A 62 1.11 -13.89 -12.25
C GLU A 62 2.38 -14.41 -12.94
N LEU A 63 2.65 -13.95 -14.16
CA LEU A 63 3.86 -14.31 -14.90
C LEU A 63 5.10 -13.77 -14.19
N MET A 64 5.06 -12.54 -13.67
CA MET A 64 6.14 -11.98 -12.84
C MET A 64 6.32 -12.77 -11.54
N PHE A 65 5.23 -13.18 -10.87
CA PHE A 65 5.27 -14.06 -9.69
C PHE A 65 5.86 -15.44 -9.97
N LYS A 66 5.67 -15.99 -11.16
CA LYS A 66 6.28 -17.26 -11.59
C LYS A 66 7.75 -17.11 -11.97
N GLN A 67 8.15 -15.97 -12.53
CA GLN A 67 9.51 -15.72 -13.00
C GLN A 67 10.49 -15.31 -11.91
N SER A 68 10.01 -14.69 -10.83
CA SER A 68 10.85 -14.19 -9.74
C SER A 68 10.65 -15.04 -8.48
N SER A 69 11.71 -15.72 -8.03
CA SER A 69 11.71 -16.57 -6.81
C SER A 69 11.87 -15.77 -5.51
N GLU A 70 12.38 -14.54 -5.58
CA GLU A 70 12.58 -13.67 -4.42
C GLU A 70 12.01 -12.29 -4.74
N PHE A 71 10.97 -11.90 -4.00
CA PHE A 71 10.43 -10.54 -4.07
C PHE A 71 11.06 -9.71 -2.96
N SER A 72 11.56 -8.53 -3.32
CA SER A 72 11.87 -7.52 -2.32
C SER A 72 10.60 -7.05 -1.61
N GLN A 73 10.76 -6.51 -0.40
CA GLN A 73 9.65 -5.97 0.38
C GLN A 73 8.88 -4.88 -0.39
N ASP A 74 9.60 -4.02 -1.11
CA ASP A 74 9.00 -2.98 -1.94
C ASP A 74 8.18 -3.56 -3.11
N ALA A 75 8.67 -4.61 -3.77
CA ALA A 75 7.95 -5.31 -4.82
C ALA A 75 6.64 -5.92 -4.28
N VAL A 76 6.68 -6.54 -3.09
CA VAL A 76 5.48 -7.08 -2.42
C VAL A 76 4.46 -5.98 -2.18
N ILE A 77 4.88 -4.84 -1.62
CA ILE A 77 3.99 -3.70 -1.36
C ILE A 77 3.32 -3.22 -2.65
N ILE A 78 4.09 -3.04 -3.73
CA ILE A 78 3.54 -2.57 -5.01
C ILE A 78 2.55 -3.59 -5.59
N ALA A 79 2.88 -4.89 -5.55
CA ALA A 79 1.98 -5.94 -6.04
C ALA A 79 0.66 -5.98 -5.23
N VAL A 80 0.74 -5.83 -3.91
CA VAL A 80 -0.43 -5.73 -3.02
C VAL A 80 -1.29 -4.52 -3.40
N THR A 81 -0.68 -3.36 -3.63
CA THR A 81 -1.41 -2.16 -4.07
C THR A 81 -2.13 -2.40 -5.40
N ILE A 82 -1.54 -3.16 -6.34
CA ILE A 82 -2.22 -3.55 -7.59
C ILE A 82 -3.44 -4.43 -7.28
N TYR A 83 -3.28 -5.48 -6.47
CA TYR A 83 -4.40 -6.36 -6.10
C TYR A 83 -5.53 -5.62 -5.37
N LEU A 84 -5.20 -4.69 -4.46
CA LEU A 84 -6.17 -3.85 -3.77
C LEU A 84 -6.94 -2.94 -4.74
N ASN A 85 -6.28 -2.39 -5.75
CA ASN A 85 -6.97 -1.59 -6.79
C ASN A 85 -7.88 -2.45 -7.69
N MET A 86 -7.65 -3.77 -7.74
CA MET A 86 -8.50 -4.73 -8.45
C MET A 86 -9.60 -5.35 -7.58
N ASP A 87 -9.77 -4.91 -6.32
CA ASP A 87 -10.69 -5.51 -5.36
C ASP A 87 -10.42 -7.02 -5.10
N MET A 88 -9.14 -7.43 -5.12
CA MET A 88 -8.71 -8.81 -4.85
C MET A 88 -8.02 -8.93 -3.49
N ASP A 89 -8.76 -8.62 -2.44
CA ASP A 89 -8.24 -8.52 -1.06
C ASP A 89 -7.66 -9.85 -0.54
N GLU A 90 -8.21 -11.00 -0.95
CA GLU A 90 -7.71 -12.32 -0.53
C GLU A 90 -6.32 -12.64 -1.10
N ALA A 91 -6.08 -12.27 -2.36
CA ALA A 91 -4.79 -12.47 -3.01
C ALA A 91 -3.73 -11.54 -2.39
N ALA A 92 -4.11 -10.29 -2.13
CA ALA A 92 -3.29 -9.32 -1.40
C ALA A 92 -2.91 -9.83 -0.01
N TRP A 93 -3.89 -10.31 0.77
CA TRP A 93 -3.67 -10.84 2.12
C TRP A 93 -2.72 -12.04 2.13
N ARG A 94 -2.87 -12.97 1.18
CA ARG A 94 -2.00 -14.15 1.07
C ARG A 94 -0.54 -13.76 0.85
N LEU A 95 -0.28 -12.75 0.02
CA LEU A 95 1.06 -12.27 -0.26
C LEU A 95 1.69 -11.56 0.96
N LEU A 96 0.88 -10.83 1.71
CA LEU A 96 1.32 -10.09 2.90
C LEU A 96 1.63 -10.99 4.10
N HIS A 97 0.96 -12.14 4.24
CA HIS A 97 1.06 -13.01 5.42
C HIS A 97 2.49 -13.49 5.74
N GLY A 98 3.38 -13.52 4.75
CA GLY A 98 4.78 -13.91 4.91
C GLY A 98 5.72 -12.80 5.42
N SER A 99 5.28 -11.54 5.41
CA SER A 99 6.12 -10.37 5.74
C SER A 99 5.76 -9.78 7.11
N ASN A 100 6.76 -9.37 7.88
CA ASN A 100 6.57 -8.84 9.25
C ASN A 100 6.81 -7.32 9.35
N ASP A 101 6.91 -6.61 8.23
CA ASP A 101 7.18 -5.17 8.23
C ASP A 101 5.94 -4.36 8.64
N THR A 102 6.18 -3.21 9.27
CA THR A 102 5.11 -2.30 9.71
C THR A 102 4.20 -1.87 8.57
N TYR A 103 4.76 -1.57 7.39
CA TYR A 103 3.98 -1.20 6.19
C TYR A 103 3.15 -2.36 5.65
N CYS A 104 3.69 -3.57 5.62
CA CYS A 104 2.95 -4.75 5.20
C CYS A 104 1.81 -5.08 6.17
N ASN A 105 2.04 -4.92 7.48
CA ASN A 105 1.00 -5.07 8.48
C ASN A 105 -0.09 -3.99 8.33
N ALA A 106 0.26 -2.74 8.04
CA ALA A 106 -0.69 -1.66 7.77
C ALA A 106 -1.58 -1.98 6.55
N LEU A 107 -0.99 -2.45 5.45
CA LEU A 107 -1.74 -2.91 4.28
C LEU A 107 -2.60 -4.14 4.59
N THR A 108 -2.14 -5.04 5.44
CA THR A 108 -2.92 -6.20 5.90
C THR A 108 -4.16 -5.76 6.65
N VAL A 109 -4.03 -4.76 7.54
CA VAL A 109 -5.18 -4.15 8.23
C VAL A 109 -6.16 -3.59 7.20
N GLN A 110 -5.68 -2.82 6.22
CA GLN A 110 -6.54 -2.28 5.16
C GLN A 110 -7.29 -3.37 4.39
N CYS A 111 -6.61 -4.45 3.98
CA CYS A 111 -7.23 -5.61 3.31
C CYS A 111 -8.32 -6.24 4.19
N LEU A 112 -8.01 -6.51 5.47
CA LEU A 112 -8.93 -7.15 6.41
C LEU A 112 -10.17 -6.29 6.68
N LEU A 113 -10.02 -4.97 6.74
CA LEU A 113 -11.12 -4.02 6.88
C LEU A 113 -12.03 -4.00 5.64
N HIS A 114 -11.44 -4.09 4.44
CA HIS A 114 -12.19 -4.23 3.19
C HIS A 114 -13.00 -5.55 3.15
N MET A 115 -12.42 -6.64 3.65
CA MET A 115 -13.10 -7.94 3.80
C MET A 115 -14.12 -7.99 4.96
N ASN A 116 -14.39 -6.88 5.65
CA ASN A 116 -15.23 -6.80 6.85
C ASN A 116 -14.80 -7.74 8.00
N ARG A 117 -13.51 -8.10 8.07
CA ARG A 117 -12.95 -8.95 9.15
C ARG A 117 -12.29 -8.10 10.24
N CYS A 118 -13.09 -7.26 10.90
CA CYS A 118 -12.64 -6.36 11.94
C CYS A 118 -11.93 -7.08 13.10
N ASP A 119 -12.34 -8.30 13.46
CA ASP A 119 -11.72 -9.07 14.55
C ASP A 119 -10.23 -9.36 14.31
N LEU A 120 -9.89 -9.75 13.07
CA LEU A 120 -8.51 -10.03 12.69
C LEU A 120 -7.72 -8.73 12.55
N ALA A 121 -8.33 -7.68 11.98
CA ALA A 121 -7.72 -6.36 11.86
C ALA A 121 -7.30 -5.83 13.24
N GLY A 122 -8.16 -5.96 14.25
CA GLY A 122 -7.85 -5.53 15.63
C GLY A 122 -6.67 -6.27 16.25
N LYS A 123 -6.46 -7.56 15.93
CA LYS A 123 -5.28 -8.31 16.39
C LYS A 123 -3.98 -7.78 15.77
N ILE A 124 -4.01 -7.48 14.47
CA ILE A 124 -2.85 -6.92 13.76
C ILE A 124 -2.55 -5.52 14.26
N VAL A 125 -3.56 -4.65 14.42
CA VAL A 125 -3.38 -3.29 14.97
C VAL A 125 -2.73 -3.34 16.35
N ARG A 126 -3.22 -4.19 17.27
CA ARG A 126 -2.59 -4.34 18.60
C ARG A 126 -1.14 -4.80 18.51
N ARG A 127 -0.85 -5.77 17.65
CA ARG A 127 0.53 -6.24 17.41
C ARG A 127 1.43 -5.11 16.88
N MET A 128 0.91 -4.28 15.98
CA MET A 128 1.61 -3.13 15.43
C MET A 128 1.88 -2.07 16.50
N GLN A 129 0.88 -1.74 17.34
CA GLN A 129 1.03 -0.82 18.46
C GLN A 129 2.08 -1.29 19.47
N THR A 130 2.10 -2.60 19.79
CA THR A 130 3.14 -3.14 20.69
C THR A 130 4.55 -3.11 20.09
N ALA A 131 4.67 -3.03 18.76
CA ALA A 131 5.97 -2.99 18.10
C ALA A 131 6.49 -1.55 17.99
N ASP A 132 5.66 -0.62 17.52
CA ASP A 132 6.03 0.79 17.34
C ASP A 132 4.76 1.68 17.26
N GLU A 133 4.28 2.14 18.41
CA GLU A 133 3.07 2.97 18.51
C GLU A 133 3.25 4.38 17.90
N ASP A 134 4.49 4.88 17.87
CA ASP A 134 4.82 6.22 17.37
C ASP A 134 4.99 6.25 15.84
N SER A 135 5.03 5.09 15.19
CA SER A 135 5.11 5.00 13.74
C SER A 135 3.87 5.57 13.07
N LEU A 136 4.06 6.42 12.06
CA LEU A 136 2.97 6.97 11.24
C LEU A 136 2.10 5.88 10.60
N ALA A 137 2.71 4.77 10.16
CA ALA A 137 1.97 3.66 9.56
C ALA A 137 1.03 2.99 10.57
N VAL A 138 1.45 2.90 11.85
CA VAL A 138 0.65 2.31 12.93
C VAL A 138 -0.46 3.23 13.38
N GLN A 139 -0.18 4.53 13.52
CA GLN A 139 -1.19 5.54 13.85
C GLN A 139 -2.28 5.60 12.79
N LEU A 140 -1.91 5.62 11.51
CA LEU A 140 -2.86 5.61 10.39
C LEU A 140 -3.66 4.31 10.32
N ALA A 141 -3.03 3.14 10.48
CA ALA A 141 -3.74 1.86 10.48
C ALA A 141 -4.73 1.75 11.66
N SER A 142 -4.34 2.23 12.83
CA SER A 142 -5.19 2.30 14.04
C SER A 142 -6.40 3.21 13.81
N ALA A 143 -6.17 4.40 13.25
CA ALA A 143 -7.24 5.34 12.95
C ALA A 143 -8.26 4.76 11.95
N LEU A 144 -7.79 4.14 10.86
CA LEU A 144 -8.66 3.46 9.88
C LEU A 144 -9.48 2.33 10.52
N TYR A 145 -8.87 1.54 11.39
CA TYR A 145 -9.57 0.49 12.13
C TYR A 145 -10.68 1.06 13.02
N TYR A 146 -10.40 2.14 13.76
CA TYR A 146 -11.38 2.78 14.63
C TYR A 146 -12.53 3.43 13.85
N VAL A 147 -12.24 4.09 12.72
CA VAL A 147 -13.28 4.62 11.82
C VAL A 147 -14.21 3.50 11.34
N LYS A 148 -13.64 2.37 10.91
CA LYS A 148 -14.42 1.25 10.36
C LYS A 148 -15.22 0.51 11.44
N LYS A 149 -14.70 0.42 12.66
CA LYS A 149 -15.39 -0.21 13.79
C LYS A 149 -16.56 0.64 14.32
N GLY A 150 -16.44 1.96 14.26
CA GLY A 150 -17.52 2.89 14.64
C GLY A 150 -17.78 2.94 16.16
N GLY A 151 -18.85 3.64 16.53
CA GLY A 151 -19.26 3.82 17.94
C GLY A 151 -18.32 4.75 18.72
N ASP A 152 -18.08 4.43 19.98
CA ASP A 152 -17.26 5.26 20.89
C ASP A 152 -15.79 5.42 20.42
N GLN A 153 -15.31 4.50 19.57
CA GLN A 153 -13.95 4.55 19.03
C GLN A 153 -13.77 5.58 17.91
N LEU A 154 -14.85 6.17 17.40
CA LEU A 154 -14.76 7.25 16.40
C LEU A 154 -14.08 8.50 16.97
N GLN A 155 -14.30 8.81 18.25
CA GLN A 155 -13.65 9.95 18.89
C GLN A 155 -12.13 9.75 18.94
N GLU A 156 -11.69 8.55 19.32
CA GLU A 156 -10.27 8.16 19.29
C GLU A 156 -9.67 8.30 17.88
N ALA A 157 -10.40 7.88 16.85
CA ALA A 157 -9.95 8.03 15.47
C ALA A 157 -9.76 9.50 15.07
N ILE A 158 -10.70 10.36 15.44
CA ILE A 158 -10.65 11.81 15.15
C ILE A 158 -9.46 12.44 15.87
N HIS A 159 -9.25 12.10 17.15
CA HIS A 159 -8.10 12.59 17.91
C HIS A 159 -6.77 12.23 17.25
N ILE A 160 -6.60 10.97 16.81
CA ILE A 160 -5.39 10.55 16.09
C ILE A 160 -5.21 11.34 14.79
N TYR A 161 -6.29 11.54 14.01
CA TYR A 161 -6.21 12.32 12.78
C TYR A 161 -5.88 13.79 13.02
N ASP A 162 -6.41 14.41 14.07
CA ASP A 162 -6.10 15.79 14.43
C ASP A 162 -4.66 15.96 14.88
N GLU A 163 -4.13 15.04 15.71
CA GLU A 163 -2.70 15.05 16.06
C GLU A 163 -1.79 14.91 14.83
N LEU A 164 -2.14 14.01 13.91
CA LEU A 164 -1.40 13.84 12.65
C LEU A 164 -1.45 15.11 11.79
N LYS A 165 -2.61 15.79 11.76
CA LYS A 165 -2.79 17.05 11.04
C LYS A 165 -1.94 18.18 11.64
N GLU A 166 -1.84 18.24 12.97
CA GLU A 166 -1.00 19.23 13.66
C GLU A 166 0.49 18.99 13.42
N LYS A 167 0.94 17.73 13.44
CA LYS A 167 2.35 17.36 13.24
C LYS A 167 2.84 17.50 11.80
N HIS A 168 2.02 17.08 10.81
CA HIS A 168 2.45 16.98 9.41
C HIS A 168 1.77 17.98 8.46
N GLY A 169 0.84 18.77 8.97
CA GLY A 169 0.03 19.70 8.18
C GLY A 169 -1.20 19.02 7.54
N PRO A 170 -2.18 19.83 7.09
CA PRO A 170 -3.41 19.31 6.49
C PRO A 170 -3.15 18.75 5.08
N SER A 171 -3.11 17.42 4.97
CA SER A 171 -3.17 16.71 3.70
C SER A 171 -4.62 16.42 3.31
N THR A 172 -4.94 16.50 2.01
CA THR A 172 -6.25 16.09 1.48
C THR A 172 -6.59 14.64 1.81
N LEU A 173 -5.61 13.77 2.05
CA LEU A 173 -5.80 12.39 2.50
C LEU A 173 -6.22 12.29 3.97
N LEU A 174 -5.58 13.09 4.85
CA LEU A 174 -5.94 13.17 6.27
C LEU A 174 -7.33 13.77 6.46
N LEU A 175 -7.69 14.74 5.62
CA LEU A 175 -9.00 15.40 5.68
C LEU A 175 -10.16 14.48 5.24
N ASN A 176 -9.90 13.53 4.33
CA ASN A 176 -10.92 12.62 3.81
C ASN A 176 -11.03 11.29 4.58
N CYS A 177 -10.14 11.00 5.54
CA CYS A 177 -10.07 9.72 6.26
C CYS A 177 -10.10 8.48 5.33
N GLN A 178 -9.67 8.62 4.08
CA GLN A 178 -9.66 7.57 3.05
C GLN A 178 -8.22 7.37 2.59
N LEU A 179 -7.42 6.67 3.40
CA LEU A 179 -6.15 6.15 2.90
C LEU A 179 -6.42 4.81 2.20
N ARG A 180 -6.29 4.81 0.87
CA ARG A 180 -5.78 3.65 0.16
C ARG A 180 -4.27 3.83 0.07
N LEU A 181 -3.51 3.05 0.83
CA LEU A 181 -2.04 3.02 0.75
C LEU A 181 -1.57 2.32 -0.54
#